data_AF-A0A0V9UDM9-F1
#
_entry.id   AF-A0A0V9UDM9-F1
#
_cell.length_a   1.000
_cell.length_b   1.000
_cell.length_c   1.000
_cell.angle_alpha   90.00
_cell.angle_beta   90.00
_cell.angle_gamma   90.00
#
_symmetry.space_group_name_H-M   'P 1'
#
loop_
_entity.id
_entity.type
_entity.pdbx_description
1 polymer ?
#
loop_
_entity_poly.entity_id
_entity_poly.type
_entity_poly.pdbx_seq_one_letter_code
_entity_poly.pdbx_strand_id
1 'polypeptide(L)' 'MTGTKQAVESAAEAMTDEELDTAIAALHAREHELLTAGHGEAASSLNDTKIVLQAILDRRHGRDQIS' A
#
# COMPACT_ATOMS: atom_id res chain seq x y z
N MET A 1 10.43 -11.81 -9.49
CA MET A 1 10.19 -10.45 -8.95
C MET A 1 9.50 -10.55 -7.58
N THR A 2 10.14 -11.26 -6.64
CA THR A 2 9.48 -11.77 -5.40
C THR A 2 10.05 -11.16 -4.11
N GLY A 3 11.25 -10.56 -4.15
CA GLY A 3 11.88 -10.00 -2.94
C GLY A 3 11.24 -8.71 -2.43
N THR A 4 10.83 -7.81 -3.32
CA THR A 4 10.31 -6.49 -2.94
C THR A 4 8.92 -6.57 -2.31
N LYS A 5 8.02 -7.39 -2.88
CA LYS A 5 6.67 -7.58 -2.34
C LYS A 5 6.71 -8.24 -0.95
N GLN A 6 7.53 -9.28 -0.80
CA GLN A 6 7.67 -9.97 0.49
C GLN A 6 8.30 -9.07 1.56
N ALA A 7 9.25 -8.20 1.19
CA ALA A 7 9.82 -7.22 2.11
C ALA A 7 8.78 -6.16 2.55
N VAL A 8 7.93 -5.69 1.63
CA VAL A 8 6.83 -4.77 1.95
C VAL A 8 5.81 -5.42 2.88
N GLU A 9 5.43 -6.68 2.61
CA GLU A 9 4.51 -7.43 3.46
C GLU A 9 5.08 -7.62 4.88
N SER A 10 6.33 -8.06 5.02
CA SER A 10 6.96 -8.22 6.34
C SER A 10 7.14 -6.90 7.09
N ALA A 11 7.46 -5.80 6.39
CA ALA A 11 7.56 -4.48 7.02
C ALA A 11 6.19 -4.00 7.50
N ALA A 12 5.15 -4.18 6.67
CA ALA A 12 3.78 -3.83 7.02
C ALA A 12 3.27 -4.67 8.19
N GLU A 13 3.58 -5.97 8.25
CA GLU A 13 3.21 -6.83 9.37
C GLU A 13 3.77 -6.37 10.73
N ALA A 14 4.90 -5.65 10.74
CA ALA A 14 5.50 -5.10 11.96
C ALA A 14 4.95 -3.73 12.38
N MET A 15 4.25 -3.02 11.48
CA MET A 15 3.64 -1.72 11.75
C MET A 15 2.30 -1.86 12.48
N THR A 16 1.93 -0.86 13.27
CA THR A 16 0.58 -0.70 13.84
C THR A 16 -0.43 -0.30 12.76
N ASP A 17 -1.72 -0.46 13.04
CA ASP A 17 -2.78 -0.11 12.07
C ASP A 17 -2.79 1.39 11.75
N GLU A 18 -2.52 2.25 12.73
CA GLU A 18 -2.38 3.71 12.53
C GLU A 18 -1.18 4.06 11.63
N GLU A 19 -0.06 3.35 11.79
CA GLU A 19 1.11 3.52 10.94
C GLU A 19 0.84 3.04 9.51
N LEU A 20 0.09 1.95 9.32
CA LEU A 20 -0.35 1.53 7.99
C LEU A 20 -1.27 2.56 7.34
N ASP A 21 -2.29 3.04 8.06
CA ASP A 21 -3.21 4.05 7.55
C ASP A 21 -2.47 5.32 7.13
N THR A 22 -1.51 5.76 7.95
CA THR A 22 -0.65 6.91 7.63
C THR A 22 0.20 6.66 6.39
N ALA A 23 0.79 5.47 6.26
CA ALA A 23 1.59 5.11 5.09
C ALA A 23 0.74 5.04 3.82
N ILE A 24 -0.47 4.49 3.87
CA ILE A 24 -1.41 4.44 2.75
C ILE A 24 -1.79 5.85 2.30
N ALA A 25 -2.10 6.75 3.25
CA ALA A 25 -2.41 8.15 2.95
C ALA A 25 -1.24 8.89 2.30
N ALA A 26 -0.01 8.70 2.81
CA ALA A 26 1.19 9.28 2.23
C ALA A 26 1.47 8.77 0.80
N LEU A 27 1.30 7.46 0.58
CA LEU A 27 1.41 6.86 -0.76
C LEU A 27 0.35 7.40 -1.71
N HIS A 28 -0.87 7.64 -1.23
CA HIS A 28 -1.94 8.21 -2.06
C HIS A 28 -1.63 9.65 -2.50
N ALA A 29 -1.14 10.50 -1.60
CA ALA A 29 -0.70 11.85 -1.95
C ALA A 29 0.42 11.81 -3.00
N ARG A 30 1.40 10.93 -2.82
CA ARG A 30 2.53 10.79 -3.75
C ARG A 30 2.13 10.22 -5.11
N GLU A 31 1.21 9.26 -5.13
CA GLU A 31 0.63 8.72 -6.35
C GLU A 31 -0.07 9.83 -7.15
N HIS A 32 -0.86 10.67 -6.48
CA HIS A 32 -1.52 11.80 -7.11
C HIS A 32 -0.51 12.77 -7.74
N GLU A 33 0.54 13.15 -7.01
CA GLU A 33 1.62 13.99 -7.54
C GLU A 33 2.25 13.39 -8.81
N LEU A 34 2.55 12.09 -8.80
CA LEU A 34 3.13 11.41 -9.97
C LEU A 34 2.18 11.38 -11.16
N LEU A 35 0.89 11.14 -10.92
CA LEU A 35 -0.13 11.22 -11.97
C LEU A 35 -0.22 12.62 -12.57
N THR A 36 -0.21 13.67 -11.74
CA THR A 36 -0.22 15.05 -12.23
C THR A 36 1.02 15.41 -13.03
N ALA A 37 2.17 14.81 -12.72
CA ALA A 37 3.43 14.97 -13.43
C ALA A 37 3.56 14.07 -14.67
N GLY A 38 2.57 13.22 -14.98
CA GLY A 38 2.59 12.30 -16.13
C GLY A 38 3.44 11.04 -15.92
N HIS A 39 3.85 10.74 -14.68
CA HIS A 39 4.65 9.56 -14.34
C HIS A 39 3.77 8.33 -14.02
N GLY A 40 3.04 7.85 -15.04
CA GLY A 40 2.05 6.77 -14.89
C GLY A 40 2.61 5.44 -14.36
N GLU A 41 3.78 5.00 -14.84
CA GLU A 41 4.38 3.74 -14.35
C GLU A 41 4.77 3.83 -12.87
N ALA A 42 5.35 4.96 -12.46
CA ALA A 42 5.72 5.18 -11.05
C ALA A 42 4.47 5.25 -10.16
N ALA A 43 3.41 5.92 -10.62
CA ALA A 43 2.13 5.95 -9.92
C ALA A 43 1.52 4.54 -9.79
N SER A 44 1.55 3.74 -10.85
CA SER A 44 1.06 2.35 -10.83
C SER A 44 1.81 1.50 -9.79
N SER A 45 3.13 1.65 -9.69
CA SER A 45 3.92 0.93 -8.68
C SER A 45 3.55 1.32 -7.24
N LEU A 46 3.17 2.58 -7.00
CA LEU A 46 2.68 3.00 -5.68
C LEU A 46 1.28 2.45 -5.40
N ASN A 47 0.42 2.38 -6.42
CA ASN A 47 -0.91 1.79 -6.28
C ASN A 47 -0.84 0.29 -5.93
N ASP A 48 0.05 -0.47 -6.58
CA ASP A 48 0.26 -1.88 -6.23
C ASP A 48 0.71 -2.06 -4.77
N THR A 49 1.58 -1.16 -4.29
CA THR A 49 2.03 -1.14 -2.89
C THR A 49 0.86 -0.84 -1.95
N LYS A 50 0.02 0.15 -2.27
CA LYS A 50 -1.18 0.48 -1.48
C LYS A 50 -2.16 -0.69 -1.36
N ILE A 51 -2.39 -1.44 -2.45
CA ILE A 51 -3.28 -2.61 -2.45
C ILE A 51 -2.79 -3.66 -1.45
N VAL A 52 -1.48 -3.92 -1.41
CA VAL A 52 -0.88 -4.87 -0.45
C VAL A 52 -1.08 -4.38 0.99
N LEU A 53 -0.79 -3.10 1.27
CA LEU A 53 -0.97 -2.53 2.61
C LEU A 53 -2.44 -2.57 3.06
N GLN A 54 -3.37 -2.21 2.16
CA GLN A 54 -4.80 -2.25 2.45
C GLN A 54 -5.28 -3.68 2.76
N ALA A 55 -4.82 -4.67 1.99
CA ALA A 55 -5.16 -6.07 2.24
C ALA A 55 -4.66 -6.56 3.62
N ILE A 56 -3.49 -6.11 4.06
CA ILE A 56 -2.97 -6.41 5.40
C ILE A 56 -3.84 -5.77 6.47
N LEU A 57 -4.16 -4.49 6.33
CA LEU A 57 -5.03 -3.78 7.27
C LEU A 57 -6.43 -4.41 7.36
N ASP A 58 -7.01 -4.77 6.23
CA ASP A 58 -8.33 -5.42 6.18
C ASP A 58 -8.31 -6.79 6.85
N ARG A 59 -7.27 -7.60 6.60
CA ARG A 59 -7.06 -8.88 7.29
C ARG A 59 -6.98 -8.68 8.81
N ARG A 60 -6.27 -7.66 9.29
CA ARG A 60 -6.13 -7.38 10.73
C ARG A 60 -7.43 -6.93 11.37
N HIS A 61 -8.23 -6.14 10.66
CA HIS A 61 -9.53 -5.71 11.12
C HIS A 61 -10.60 -6.81 11.04
N GLY A 62 -10.25 -8.04 10.65
CA GLY A 62 -11.22 -9.12 10.42
C GLY A 62 -12.21 -8.80 9.30
N ARG A 63 -11.91 -7.79 8.48
CA ARG A 63 -12.62 -7.50 7.23
C ARG A 63 -12.06 -8.44 6.17
N ASP A 64 -12.40 -9.73 6.29
CA ASP A 64 -12.38 -10.58 5.11
C ASP A 64 -13.29 -9.91 4.09
N GLN A 65 -12.72 -9.33 3.04
CA GLN A 65 -13.49 -8.80 1.93
C GLN A 65 -14.13 -10.01 1.22
N ILE A 66 -15.32 -10.40 1.70
CA ILE A 66 -16.18 -11.33 1.00
C ILE A 66 -16.83 -10.56 -0.15
N SER A 67 -16.30 -10.83 -1.34
CA SER A 67 -16.91 -10.68 -2.67
C SER A 67 -16.96 -9.30 -3.33
#